data_AF-A0A924APY8-F1
#
_entry.id   AF-A0A924APY8-F1
#
_cell.length_a   1.000
_cell.length_b   1.000
_cell.length_c   1.000
_cell.angle_alpha   90.00
_cell.angle_beta   90.00
_cell.angle_gamma   90.00
#
_symmetry.space_group_name_H-M   'P 1'
#
loop_
_entity.id
_entity.type
_entity.pdbx_description
1 polymer ?
#
loop_
_entity_poly.entity_id
_entity_poly.type
_entity_poly.pdbx_seq_one_letter_code
_entity_poly.pdbx_strand_id
1 'polypeptide(L)'
;MSRYNTPFEIHVHGEVPLRADVSFEQLQEALRPLWKYAGSKSLAAGAASVYEEEPGIRFEADKHLLQICWTVPGADDFRQSLDEMCMGLNDLAEIGAPIEFTFYDADFDEEDEDGGEGDEARDDFVIYFVGPTPAAIMQVQRDLLVQ
;
A
#
# COMPACT_ATOMS: atom_id res chain seq x y z
N MET A 1 12.36 -3.01 26.87
CA MET A 1 11.18 -2.26 27.36
C MET A 1 10.80 -1.31 26.25
N SER A 2 9.51 -1.32 25.91
CA SER A 2 8.79 -0.45 24.97
C SER A 2 9.53 -0.10 23.67
N ARG A 3 9.31 -0.91 22.62
CA ARG A 3 9.31 -0.35 21.26
C ARG A 3 8.28 0.77 21.31
N TYR A 4 8.73 2.01 21.31
CA TYR A 4 7.85 3.15 21.07
C TYR A 4 7.16 2.83 19.76
N ASN A 5 5.84 2.66 19.83
CA ASN A 5 5.01 2.50 18.66
C ASN A 5 4.82 3.91 18.10
N THR A 6 5.92 4.46 17.59
CA THR A 6 5.92 5.75 16.95
C THR A 6 4.97 5.67 15.75
N PRO A 7 4.02 6.60 15.61
CA PRO A 7 3.11 6.57 14.48
C PRO A 7 3.92 6.72 13.19
N PHE A 8 3.78 5.76 12.28
CA PHE A 8 4.32 5.86 10.94
C PHE A 8 3.34 6.64 10.06
N GLU A 9 3.87 7.47 9.18
CA GLU A 9 3.18 7.88 7.97
C GLU A 9 3.48 6.85 6.88
N ILE A 10 2.44 6.15 6.42
CA ILE A 10 2.59 5.03 5.50
C ILE A 10 2.08 5.44 4.13
N HIS A 11 2.98 5.41 3.16
CA HIS A 11 2.72 5.73 1.76
C HIS A 11 2.55 4.45 0.98
N VAL A 12 1.46 4.35 0.23
CA VAL A 12 1.16 3.20 -0.63
C VAL A 12 1.01 3.66 -2.07
N HIS A 13 1.83 3.11 -2.96
CA HIS A 13 1.80 3.41 -4.38
C HIS A 13 1.74 2.14 -5.21
N GLY A 14 0.85 2.10 -6.20
CA GLY A 14 0.78 0.98 -7.11
C GLY A 14 -0.32 1.11 -8.15
N GLU A 15 -0.11 0.43 -9.28
CA GLU A 15 -1.10 0.28 -10.33
C GLU A 15 -1.27 -1.21 -10.62
N VAL A 16 -2.46 -1.74 -10.34
CA VAL A 16 -2.76 -3.17 -10.50
C VAL A 16 -3.79 -3.33 -11.62
N PRO A 17 -3.38 -3.84 -12.80
CA PRO A 17 -4.32 -4.22 -13.84
C PRO A 17 -5.18 -5.38 -13.34
N LEU A 18 -6.49 -5.20 -13.42
CA LEU A 18 -7.50 -6.13 -12.95
C LEU A 18 -8.11 -6.89 -14.13
N ARG A 19 -8.62 -8.09 -13.86
CA ARG A 19 -9.39 -8.81 -14.88
C ARG A 19 -10.66 -8.04 -15.25
N ALA A 20 -11.13 -8.26 -16.48
CA ALA A 20 -12.31 -7.60 -17.01
C ALA A 20 -13.61 -7.89 -16.23
N ASP A 21 -13.65 -8.99 -15.49
CA ASP A 21 -14.82 -9.44 -14.72
C ASP A 21 -14.80 -8.99 -13.25
N VAL A 22 -13.78 -8.24 -12.82
CA VAL A 22 -13.66 -7.77 -11.43
C VAL A 22 -14.74 -6.71 -11.14
N SER A 23 -15.60 -7.03 -10.18
CA SER A 23 -16.60 -6.12 -9.64
C SER A 23 -16.03 -5.23 -8.53
N PHE A 24 -16.67 -4.09 -8.30
CA PHE A 24 -16.35 -3.22 -7.16
C PHE A 24 -16.51 -3.93 -5.80
N GLU A 25 -17.44 -4.89 -5.69
CA GLU A 25 -17.64 -5.67 -4.46
C GLU A 25 -16.43 -6.56 -4.16
N GLN A 26 -15.93 -7.30 -5.16
CA GLN A 26 -14.72 -8.11 -5.01
C GLN A 26 -13.52 -7.25 -4.63
N LEU A 27 -13.38 -6.08 -5.25
CA LEU A 27 -12.31 -5.15 -4.94
C LEU A 27 -12.44 -4.58 -3.52
N GLN A 28 -13.64 -4.20 -3.09
CA GLN A 28 -13.89 -3.72 -1.74
C GLN A 28 -13.58 -4.78 -0.68
N GLU A 29 -13.83 -6.06 -0.97
CA GLU A 29 -13.44 -7.19 -0.11
C GLU A 29 -11.92 -7.37 -0.08
N ALA A 30 -11.23 -7.32 -1.21
CA ALA A 30 -9.77 -7.45 -1.27
C ALA A 30 -9.04 -6.29 -0.55
N LEU A 31 -9.59 -5.08 -0.62
CA LEU A 31 -9.03 -3.89 0.02
C LEU A 31 -9.52 -3.67 1.46
N ARG A 32 -10.34 -4.61 1.99
CA ARG A 32 -10.87 -4.57 3.35
C ARG A 32 -9.84 -4.33 4.44
N PRO A 33 -8.67 -5.00 4.44
CA PRO A 33 -7.67 -4.77 5.48
C PRO A 33 -7.26 -3.31 5.59
N LEU A 34 -7.09 -2.60 4.46
CA LEU A 34 -6.65 -1.20 4.44
C LEU A 34 -7.68 -0.24 5.05
N TRP A 35 -8.91 -0.24 4.51
CA TRP A 35 -9.91 0.73 4.98
C TRP A 35 -10.42 0.39 6.38
N LYS A 36 -10.36 -0.88 6.82
CA LYS A 36 -10.62 -1.23 8.22
C LYS A 36 -9.52 -0.72 9.14
N TYR A 37 -8.26 -0.83 8.73
CA TYR A 37 -7.13 -0.30 9.48
C TYR A 37 -7.28 1.22 9.67
N ALA A 38 -7.65 1.94 8.60
CA ALA A 38 -7.97 3.37 8.64
C ALA A 38 -9.26 3.72 9.43
N GLY A 39 -9.88 2.78 10.14
CA GLY A 39 -11.08 3.01 10.94
C GLY A 39 -12.36 3.27 10.14
N SER A 40 -12.32 3.04 8.82
CA SER A 40 -13.43 3.30 7.92
C SER A 40 -14.40 2.12 7.81
N LYS A 41 -15.64 2.41 7.40
CA LYS A 41 -16.72 1.41 7.27
C LYS A 41 -16.86 0.81 5.87
N SER A 42 -16.15 1.36 4.89
CA SER A 42 -16.22 0.97 3.49
C SER A 42 -15.00 1.52 2.74
N LEU A 43 -14.72 0.96 1.55
CA LEU A 43 -13.66 1.46 0.68
C LEU A 43 -13.88 2.94 0.32
N ALA A 44 -15.11 3.33 -0.04
CA ALA A 44 -15.41 4.71 -0.41
C ALA A 44 -15.16 5.72 0.72
N ALA A 45 -15.27 5.30 1.98
CA ALA A 45 -15.01 6.15 3.14
C ALA A 45 -13.52 6.19 3.53
N GLY A 46 -12.77 5.11 3.27
CA GLY A 46 -11.36 4.98 3.63
C GLY A 46 -10.38 5.15 2.48
N ALA A 47 -10.85 5.44 1.27
CA ALA A 47 -10.02 5.57 0.08
C ALA A 47 -9.32 6.93 -0.03
N ALA A 48 -9.80 7.96 0.68
CA ALA A 48 -9.14 9.25 0.70
C ALA A 48 -7.78 9.13 1.41
N SER A 49 -6.75 9.75 0.82
CA SER A 49 -5.47 9.92 1.49
C SER A 49 -5.56 10.99 2.58
N VAL A 50 -4.60 10.98 3.50
CA VAL A 50 -4.35 12.09 4.44
C VAL A 50 -4.10 13.40 3.69
N TYR A 51 -3.38 13.34 2.57
CA TYR A 51 -3.07 14.49 1.72
C TYR A 51 -4.14 14.69 0.65
N GLU A 52 -4.73 15.89 0.58
CA GLU A 52 -5.87 16.19 -0.32
C GLU A 52 -5.48 16.17 -1.81
N GLU A 53 -4.21 16.43 -2.11
CA GLU A 53 -3.64 16.37 -3.45
C GLU A 53 -3.51 14.94 -4.00
N GLU A 54 -3.46 13.95 -3.12
CA GLU A 54 -3.31 12.57 -3.52
C GLU A 54 -4.66 12.00 -3.95
N PRO A 55 -4.70 11.22 -5.05
CA PRO A 55 -5.94 10.70 -5.58
C PRO A 55 -6.58 9.64 -4.68
N GLY A 56 -5.81 9.04 -3.76
CA GLY A 56 -6.24 7.97 -2.87
C GLY A 56 -6.29 6.62 -3.58
N ILE A 57 -7.16 5.74 -3.08
CA ILE A 57 -7.45 4.45 -3.67
C ILE A 57 -8.58 4.59 -4.70
N ARG A 58 -8.31 4.30 -5.97
CA ARG A 58 -9.28 4.46 -7.06
C ARG A 58 -9.45 3.19 -7.88
N PHE A 59 -10.70 2.88 -8.19
CA PHE A 59 -11.05 1.84 -9.15
C PHE A 59 -11.55 2.48 -10.45
N GLU A 60 -10.76 2.36 -11.50
CA GLU A 60 -11.13 2.80 -12.85
C GLU A 60 -11.77 1.62 -13.60
N ALA A 61 -13.08 1.44 -13.43
CA ALA A 61 -13.82 0.32 -14.01
C ALA A 61 -13.67 0.22 -15.55
N ASP A 62 -13.70 1.35 -16.26
CA ASP A 62 -13.57 1.38 -17.72
C ASP A 62 -12.19 0.89 -18.21
N LYS A 63 -11.16 1.06 -17.38
CA LYS A 63 -9.78 0.64 -17.67
C LYS A 63 -9.42 -0.70 -17.02
N HIS A 64 -10.30 -1.25 -16.18
CA HIS A 64 -10.03 -2.38 -15.30
C HIS A 64 -8.72 -2.18 -14.52
N LEU A 65 -8.59 -1.01 -13.88
CA LEU A 65 -7.35 -0.62 -13.20
C LEU A 65 -7.66 -0.22 -11.75
N LEU A 66 -6.92 -0.82 -10.82
CA LEU A 66 -6.80 -0.31 -9.45
C LEU A 66 -5.58 0.60 -9.40
N GLN A 67 -5.80 1.87 -9.07
CA GLN A 67 -4.74 2.84 -8.81
C GLN A 67 -4.70 3.14 -7.32
N ILE A 68 -3.50 3.09 -6.74
CA ILE A 68 -3.24 3.39 -5.34
C ILE A 68 -2.17 4.48 -5.30
N CYS A 69 -2.52 5.62 -4.72
CA CYS A 69 -1.60 6.65 -4.27
C CYS A 69 -2.24 7.20 -2.99
N TRP A 70 -1.89 6.55 -1.88
CA TRP A 70 -2.65 6.63 -0.64
C TRP A 70 -1.71 6.68 0.56
N THR A 71 -1.85 7.73 1.35
CA THR A 71 -1.13 7.95 2.59
C THR A 71 -2.06 7.80 3.79
N VAL A 72 -1.62 7.07 4.81
CA VAL A 72 -2.39 6.80 6.04
C VAL A 72 -1.49 6.82 7.28
N PRO A 73 -1.95 7.34 8.44
CA PRO A 73 -1.24 7.13 9.70
C PRO A 73 -1.38 5.67 10.14
N GLY A 74 -0.29 5.07 10.61
CA GLY A 74 -0.29 3.70 11.06
C GLY A 74 0.86 3.35 11.99
N ALA A 75 1.11 2.05 12.10
CA ALA A 75 2.07 1.44 13.01
C ALA A 75 2.67 0.18 12.37
N ASP A 76 3.59 -0.48 13.09
CA ASP A 76 4.29 -1.69 12.63
C ASP A 76 3.34 -2.84 12.21
N ASP A 77 2.16 -2.91 12.81
CA ASP A 77 1.14 -3.94 12.55
C ASP A 77 0.44 -3.77 11.18
N PHE A 78 0.62 -2.62 10.51
CA PHE A 78 0.06 -2.38 9.19
C PHE A 78 0.57 -3.38 8.14
N ARG A 79 1.78 -3.91 8.30
CA ARG A 79 2.35 -4.95 7.40
C ARG A 79 1.43 -6.18 7.27
N GLN A 80 0.74 -6.57 8.34
CA GLN A 80 -0.24 -7.66 8.26
C GLN A 80 -1.41 -7.31 7.32
N SER A 81 -1.88 -6.05 7.37
CA SER A 81 -2.96 -5.58 6.50
C SER A 81 -2.51 -5.56 5.03
N LEU A 82 -1.23 -5.25 4.77
CA LEU A 82 -0.64 -5.31 3.44
C LEU A 82 -0.56 -6.73 2.89
N ASP A 83 -0.10 -7.68 3.71
CA ASP A 83 -0.04 -9.10 3.35
C ASP A 83 -1.44 -9.62 2.96
N GLU A 84 -2.45 -9.35 3.79
CA GLU A 84 -3.84 -9.76 3.56
C GLU A 84 -4.42 -9.13 2.29
N MET A 85 -4.17 -7.84 2.07
CA MET A 85 -4.59 -7.14 0.85
C MET A 85 -3.93 -7.77 -0.39
N CYS A 86 -2.62 -8.01 -0.35
CA CYS A 86 -1.89 -8.59 -1.48
C CYS A 86 -2.40 -10.00 -1.82
N MET A 87 -2.72 -10.81 -0.81
CA MET A 87 -3.36 -12.12 -1.01
C MET A 87 -4.70 -11.98 -1.74
N GLY A 88 -5.54 -11.02 -1.34
CA GLY A 88 -6.83 -10.75 -2.00
C GLY A 88 -6.69 -10.23 -3.43
N LEU A 89 -5.66 -9.43 -3.72
CA LEU A 89 -5.42 -8.86 -5.05
C LEU A 89 -4.89 -9.88 -6.06
N ASN A 90 -4.17 -10.92 -5.63
CA ASN A 90 -3.66 -11.96 -6.53
C ASN A 90 -4.79 -12.56 -7.39
N ASP A 91 -5.92 -12.88 -6.76
CA ASP A 91 -7.09 -13.45 -7.42
C ASP A 91 -7.91 -12.43 -8.20
N LEU A 92 -7.54 -11.15 -8.26
CA LEU A 92 -8.23 -10.12 -9.04
C LEU A 92 -7.36 -9.54 -10.17
N ALA A 93 -6.04 -9.63 -10.02
CA ALA A 93 -5.09 -9.14 -10.98
C ALA A 93 -5.16 -9.91 -12.32
N GLU A 94 -5.02 -9.19 -13.43
CA GLU A 94 -4.89 -9.75 -14.79
C GLU A 94 -3.43 -10.15 -15.07
N ILE A 95 -2.48 -9.34 -14.62
CA ILE A 95 -1.03 -9.56 -14.76
C ILE A 95 -0.30 -9.25 -13.46
N GLY A 96 1.00 -9.56 -13.40
CA GLY A 96 1.85 -9.17 -12.28
C GLY A 96 1.98 -7.66 -12.15
N ALA A 97 1.92 -7.13 -10.93
CA ALA A 97 2.09 -5.70 -10.64
C ALA A 97 2.87 -5.48 -9.34
N PRO A 98 3.77 -4.48 -9.29
CA PRO A 98 4.40 -4.05 -8.04
C PRO A 98 3.48 -3.12 -7.25
N ILE A 99 3.56 -3.19 -5.93
CA ILE A 99 2.99 -2.23 -5.01
C ILE A 99 4.10 -1.83 -4.04
N GLU A 100 4.38 -0.54 -3.98
CA GLU A 100 5.43 0.08 -3.19
C GLU A 100 4.84 0.60 -1.88
N PHE A 101 5.53 0.31 -0.78
CA PHE A 101 5.17 0.78 0.55
C PHE A 101 6.37 1.46 1.20
N THR A 102 6.14 2.66 1.72
CA THR A 102 7.15 3.39 2.51
C THR A 102 6.59 3.69 3.87
N PHE A 103 7.37 3.42 4.91
CA PHE A 103 7.04 3.73 6.31
C PHE A 103 7.96 4.87 6.76
N TYR A 104 7.42 6.07 6.89
CA TYR A 104 8.15 7.22 7.44
C TYR A 104 7.84 7.38 8.92
N ASP A 105 8.88 7.57 9.74
CA ASP A 105 8.72 7.86 11.16
C ASP A 105 8.34 9.35 11.32
N ALA A 106 7.11 9.61 11.77
CA ALA A 106 6.58 10.98 11.88
C ALA A 106 7.21 11.80 13.02
N ASP A 107 7.87 11.17 14.01
CA ASP A 107 8.51 11.89 15.11
C ASP A 107 9.92 12.40 14.74
N PHE A 108 10.50 11.93 13.62
CA PHE A 108 11.82 12.34 13.17
C PHE A 108 11.86 13.73 12.51
N ASP A 109 10.70 14.27 12.14
CA ASP A 109 10.58 15.49 11.33
C ASP A 109 10.42 16.79 12.18
N GLU A 110 10.12 16.69 13.49
CA GLU A 110 9.84 17.87 14.33
C GLU A 110 10.90 18.23 15.40
N GLU A 111 11.85 17.36 15.78
CA GLU A 111 12.74 17.64 16.95
C GLU A 111 14.26 17.39 16.81
N ASP A 112 14.81 16.96 15.66
CA ASP A 112 16.25 16.63 15.54
C ASP A 112 17.11 17.66 14.78
N GLU A 113 17.02 18.95 15.16
CA GLU A 113 18.08 19.93 14.84
C GLU A 113 19.30 19.83 15.78
N ASP A 114 19.25 19.03 16.87
CA ASP A 114 20.33 18.93 17.88
C ASP A 114 20.67 17.47 18.33
N GLY A 115 20.09 16.44 17.71
CA GLY A 115 20.36 15.02 18.00
C GLY A 115 21.53 14.44 17.21
N GLY A 116 22.53 13.88 17.90
CA GLY A 116 23.84 13.52 17.34
C GLY A 116 23.85 12.51 16.18
N GLU A 117 24.96 12.53 15.43
CA GLU A 117 25.31 11.59 14.34
C GLU A 117 24.99 10.13 14.71
N GLY A 118 23.83 9.58 14.29
CA GLY A 118 23.57 8.15 14.42
C GLY A 118 22.13 7.63 14.39
N ASP A 119 21.10 8.47 14.42
CA ASP A 119 19.72 8.00 14.23
C ASP A 119 19.32 8.27 12.78
N GLU A 120 19.57 7.30 11.88
CA GLU A 120 19.12 7.39 10.49
C GLU A 120 17.60 7.24 10.49
N ALA A 121 16.88 8.21 9.91
CA ALA A 121 15.45 8.11 9.59
C ALA A 121 15.15 6.70 9.07
N ARG A 122 14.29 5.96 9.77
CA ARG A 122 13.99 4.56 9.46
C ARG A 122 12.94 4.48 8.36
N ASP A 123 13.29 4.99 7.20
CA ASP A 123 12.49 4.85 5.99
C ASP A 123 12.57 3.37 5.56
N ASP A 124 11.62 2.55 6.01
CA ASP A 124 11.50 1.18 5.53
C ASP A 124 10.72 1.19 4.23
N PHE A 125 11.41 0.83 3.15
CA PHE A 125 10.82 0.71 1.83
C PHE A 125 10.71 -0.76 1.45
N VAL A 126 9.49 -1.21 1.16
CA VAL A 126 9.21 -2.58 0.75
C VAL A 126 8.35 -2.60 -0.49
N ILE A 127 8.74 -3.44 -1.45
CA ILE A 127 7.94 -3.70 -2.65
C ILE A 127 7.29 -5.07 -2.51
N TYR A 128 5.97 -5.10 -2.65
CA TYR A 128 5.22 -6.32 -2.80
C TYR A 128 4.87 -6.53 -4.26
N PHE A 129 4.71 -7.80 -4.64
CA PHE A 129 4.29 -8.16 -5.98
C PHE A 129 3.02 -8.99 -5.89
N VAL A 130 2.00 -8.55 -6.61
CA VAL A 130 0.72 -9.24 -6.75
C VAL A 130 0.55 -9.77 -8.16
N GLY A 131 -0.18 -10.86 -8.33
CA GLY A 131 -0.49 -11.38 -9.66
C GLY A 131 -1.25 -12.72 -9.62
N PRO A 132 -1.89 -13.10 -10.74
CA PRO A 132 -2.76 -14.28 -10.79
C PRO A 132 -2.01 -15.61 -10.66
N THR A 133 -0.70 -15.62 -10.90
CA THR A 133 0.15 -16.81 -10.76
C THR A 133 1.55 -16.44 -10.28
N PRO A 134 2.29 -17.38 -9.66
CA PRO A 134 3.70 -17.17 -9.33
C PRO A 134 4.56 -16.78 -10.54
N ALA A 135 4.25 -17.31 -11.73
CA ALA A 135 4.96 -16.98 -12.96
C ALA A 135 4.74 -15.52 -13.39
N ALA A 136 3.51 -15.00 -13.24
CA ALA A 136 3.21 -13.59 -13.51
C ALA A 136 3.95 -12.65 -12.55
N ILE A 137 4.04 -13.02 -11.26
CA ILE A 137 4.82 -12.29 -10.26
C ILE A 137 6.31 -12.29 -10.59
N MET A 138 6.88 -13.45 -10.91
CA MET A 138 8.30 -13.55 -11.30
C MET A 138 8.63 -12.74 -12.56
N GLN A 139 7.67 -12.64 -13.49
CA GLN A 139 7.83 -11.84 -14.70
C GLN A 139 7.97 -10.35 -14.37
N VAL A 140 7.07 -9.78 -13.56
CA VAL A 140 7.15 -8.35 -13.19
C VAL A 140 8.38 -8.04 -12.33
N GLN A 141 8.78 -8.96 -11.45
CA GLN A 141 10.03 -8.85 -10.69
C GLN A 141 11.25 -8.76 -11.61
N ARG A 142 11.28 -9.59 -12.66
CA ARG A 142 12.35 -9.55 -13.66
C ARG A 142 12.33 -8.24 -14.44
N ASP A 143 11.15 -7.78 -14.86
CA ASP A 143 11.03 -6.57 -15.67
C ASP A 143 11.49 -5.33 -14.90
N LEU A 144 11.30 -5.30 -13.57
CA LEU A 144 11.79 -4.23 -12.70
C LEU A 144 13.32 -4.23 -12.51
N LEU A 145 13.99 -5.38 -12.65
CA LEU A 145 15.45 -5.49 -12.53
C LEU A 145 16.21 -5.14 -13.83
N VAL A 146 15.51 -4.98 -14.94
CA VAL A 146 16.11 -4.79 -16.29
C VAL A 146 15.91 -3.35 -16.81
N GLN A 147 15.21 -2.49 -16.06
CA GLN A 147 15.15 -1.05 -16.33
C GLN A 147 16.43 -0.34 -15.86
#